data_AF-A0A0S8GG96-F1
#
_entry.id   AF-A0A0S8GG96-F1
#
_cell.length_a   1.000
_cell.length_b   1.000
_cell.length_c   1.000
_cell.angle_alpha   90.00
_cell.angle_beta   90.00
_cell.angle_gamma   90.00
#
_symmetry.space_group_name_H-M   'P 1'
#
loop_
_entity.id
_entity.type
_entity.pdbx_description
1 polymer ?
#
loop_
_entity_poly.entity_id
_entity_poly.type
_entity_poly.pdbx_seq_one_letter_code
_entity_poly.pdbx_strand_id
1 'polypeptide(L)' 'MRSRNKTEFILQTKILFPQIKRNILRRPRLLKMLRTNIEKRLIMISAGAGYGKTTLLSQFLAESKIRSAFYLLEKTDGEL' A
#
# COMPACT_ATOMS: atom_id res chain seq x y z
N MET A 1 -29.91 4.46 -22.92
CA MET A 1 -29.11 5.57 -23.44
C MET A 1 -27.64 5.23 -23.24
N ARG A 2 -26.90 4.92 -24.31
CA ARG A 2 -25.47 4.54 -24.25
C ARG A 2 -24.57 5.76 -24.00
N SER A 3 -23.48 5.51 -23.29
CA SER A 3 -22.18 6.20 -23.36
C SER A 3 -21.99 7.52 -22.59
N ARG A 4 -21.31 7.41 -21.44
CA ARG A 4 -19.96 7.96 -21.30
C ARG A 4 -19.10 6.91 -20.58
N ASN A 5 -18.21 6.24 -21.30
CA ASN A 5 -17.03 5.67 -20.67
C ASN A 5 -16.21 6.88 -20.18
N LYS A 6 -16.41 7.30 -18.93
CA LYS A 6 -15.45 8.17 -18.25
C LYS A 6 -14.21 7.28 -18.11
N THR A 7 -13.23 7.48 -18.98
CA THR A 7 -11.91 6.89 -18.76
C THR A 7 -11.38 7.58 -17.51
N GLU A 8 -11.63 7.00 -16.33
CA GLU A 8 -11.06 7.47 -15.08
C GLU A 8 -9.54 7.34 -15.21
N PHE A 9 -8.89 8.48 -15.36
CA PHE A 9 -7.45 8.53 -15.49
C PHE A 9 -6.83 8.48 -14.09
N ILE A 10 -6.20 7.36 -13.77
CA ILE A 10 -5.40 7.24 -12.55
C ILE A 10 -4.01 7.81 -12.85
N LEU A 11 -3.60 8.82 -12.09
CA LEU A 11 -2.24 9.33 -12.14
C LEU A 11 -1.24 8.20 -11.85
N GLN A 12 -0.26 8.03 -12.72
CA GLN A 12 0.77 7.00 -12.58
C GLN A 12 1.45 7.05 -11.21
N THR A 13 1.69 8.25 -10.68
CA THR A 13 2.29 8.47 -9.36
C THR A 13 1.50 7.86 -8.21
N LYS A 14 0.18 7.72 -8.33
CA LYS A 14 -0.67 7.12 -7.29
C LYS A 14 -0.52 5.61 -7.21
N ILE A 15 -0.04 4.97 -8.28
CA ILE A 15 0.16 3.51 -8.36
C ILE A 15 1.63 3.08 -8.35
N LEU A 16 2.56 4.01 -8.21
CA LEU A 16 3.97 3.70 -8.08
C LEU A 16 4.25 3.03 -6.74
N PHE A 17 4.84 1.83 -6.79
CA PHE A 17 5.31 1.17 -5.59
C PHE A 17 6.45 1.95 -4.93
N PRO A 18 6.42 2.13 -3.60
CA PRO A 18 7.52 2.77 -2.89
C PRO A 18 8.79 1.92 -2.98
N GLN A 19 9.89 2.55 -3.38
CA GLN A 19 11.20 1.90 -3.51
C GLN A 19 11.73 1.44 -2.15
N ILE A 20 12.22 0.19 -2.11
CA ILE A 20 12.84 -0.40 -0.93
C ILE A 20 14.31 0.05 -0.90
N LYS A 21 14.68 0.89 0.08
CA LYS A 21 16.08 1.30 0.29
C LYS A 21 16.92 0.09 0.74
N ARG A 22 18.20 0.04 0.36
CA ARG A 22 19.11 -1.07 0.72
C ARG A 22 19.34 -1.20 2.24
N ASN A 23 19.35 -0.09 2.97
CA ASN A 23 19.59 -0.07 4.43
C ASN A 23 18.28 0.10 5.23
N ILE A 24 17.40 -0.89 5.19
CA ILE A 24 16.17 -0.88 5.99
C ILE A 24 16.37 -1.66 7.29
N LEU A 25 15.97 -1.04 8.41
CA LEU A 25 15.84 -1.75 9.68
C LEU A 25 14.70 -2.77 9.59
N ARG A 26 15.03 -4.06 9.64
CA ARG A 26 14.02 -5.12 9.62
C ARG A 26 13.19 -5.10 10.91
N ARG A 27 11.88 -5.34 10.78
CA ARG A 27 10.93 -5.38 11.90
C ARG A 27 10.21 -6.73 11.99
N PRO A 28 10.92 -7.83 12.34
CA PRO A 28 10.40 -9.19 12.26
C PRO A 28 9.09 -9.40 13.04
N ARG A 29 8.93 -8.76 14.20
CA ARG A 29 7.68 -8.81 14.99
C ARG A 29 6.46 -8.29 14.20
N LEU A 30 6.60 -7.13 13.55
CA LEU A 30 5.51 -6.52 12.79
C LEU A 30 5.26 -7.27 11.47
N LEU A 31 6.32 -7.75 10.81
CA LEU A 31 6.20 -8.57 9.60
C LEU A 31 5.46 -9.88 9.90
N LYS A 32 5.77 -10.53 11.02
CA LYS A 32 5.04 -11.71 11.49
C LYS A 32 3.56 -11.38 11.72
N MET A 33 3.26 -10.26 12.38
CA MET A 33 1.88 -9.82 12.63
C MET A 33 1.09 -9.59 11.34
N LEU A 34 1.70 -9.01 10.30
CA LEU A 34 1.05 -8.87 8.99
C LEU A 34 0.83 -10.23 8.32
N ARG A 35 1.84 -11.11 8.33
CA ARG A 35 1.73 -12.45 7.74
C ARG A 35 0.62 -13.28 8.37
N THR A 36 0.50 -13.27 9.70
CA THR A 36 -0.53 -14.05 10.41
C THR A 36 -1.94 -13.53 10.22
N ASN A 37 -2.10 -12.30 9.71
CA ASN A 37 -3.39 -11.64 9.54
C ASN A 37 -3.72 -11.31 8.09
N ILE A 38 -2.97 -11.84 7.11
CA ILE A 38 -3.13 -11.45 5.70
C ILE A 38 -4.52 -11.77 5.12
N GLU A 39 -5.20 -12.77 5.67
CA GLU A 39 -6.57 -13.17 5.31
C GLU A 39 -7.66 -12.19 5.81
N LYS A 40 -7.30 -11.22 6.65
CA LYS A 40 -8.25 -10.20 7.10
C LYS A 40 -8.60 -9.29 5.93
N ARG A 41 -9.90 -9.01 5.76
CA ARG A 41 -10.41 -8.11 4.70
C ARG A 41 -9.82 -6.71 4.74
N LEU A 42 -9.40 -6.25 5.92
CA LEU A 42 -8.75 -4.96 6.13
C LEU A 42 -7.73 -5.05 7.25
N ILE A 43 -6.54 -4.50 7.02
CA ILE A 43 -5.48 -4.30 8.01
C ILE A 43 -5.12 -2.82 8.01
N MET A 44 -5.32 -2.14 9.15
CA MET A 44 -4.96 -0.73 9.31
C MET A 44 -3.62 -0.61 10.03
N ILE A 45 -2.71 0.20 9.48
CA ILE A 45 -1.43 0.53 10.11
C ILE A 45 -1.42 2.01 10.46
N SER A 46 -1.50 2.32 11.75
CA SER A 46 -1.48 3.69 12.27
C SER A 46 -0.20 3.95 13.07
N ALA A 47 0.45 5.08 12.79
CA ALA A 47 1.62 5.59 13.50
C ALA A 47 1.89 7.04 13.04
N GLY A 48 2.68 7.80 13.79
CA GLY A 48 3.11 9.15 13.40
C GLY A 48 3.93 9.18 12.10
N ALA A 49 4.21 10.38 11.59
CA ALA A 49 5.13 10.57 10.48
C ALA A 49 6.54 10.03 10.84
N GLY A 50 7.28 9.50 9.87
CA GLY A 50 8.63 8.96 10.09
C GLY A 50 8.73 7.57 10.75
N TYR A 51 7.64 7.00 11.27
CA TYR A 51 7.67 5.67 11.92
C TYR A 51 7.88 4.46 10.97
N GLY A 52 7.98 4.70 9.66
CA GLY A 52 8.30 3.66 8.67
C GLY A 52 7.12 2.78 8.27
N LYS A 53 5.87 3.30 8.30
CA LYS A 53 4.66 2.58 7.86
C LYS A 53 4.79 2.04 6.42
N THR A 54 5.15 2.93 5.49
CA THR A 54 5.37 2.59 4.08
C THR A 54 6.53 1.60 3.92
N THR A 55 7.62 1.78 4.67
CA THR A 55 8.77 0.86 4.68
C THR A 55 8.37 -0.54 5.14
N LEU A 56 7.57 -0.66 6.20
CA LEU A 56 7.07 -1.95 6.70
C LEU A 56 6.22 -2.66 5.64
N LEU A 57 5.31 -1.94 4.97
CA LEU A 57 4.46 -2.49 3.90
C LEU A 57 5.29 -2.94 2.70
N SER A 58 6.20 -2.10 2.19
CA SER A 58 7.06 -2.48 1.07
C SER A 58 7.91 -3.71 1.40
N GLN A 59 8.47 -3.78 2.62
CA GLN A 59 9.21 -4.96 3.07
C GLN A 59 8.31 -6.22 3.14
N PHE A 60 7.11 -6.08 3.70
CA PHE A 60 6.16 -7.18 3.78
C PHE A 60 5.80 -7.74 2.40
N LEU A 61 5.50 -6.87 1.43
CA LEU A 61 5.12 -7.25 0.07
C LEU A 61 6.28 -7.90 -0.70
N ALA A 62 7.51 -7.38 -0.55
CA ALA A 62 8.69 -8.00 -1.16
C ALA A 62 8.96 -9.41 -0.62
N GLU A 63 8.65 -9.67 0.66
CA GLU A 63 8.87 -10.97 1.29
C GLU A 63 7.70 -11.96 1.07
N SER A 64 6.47 -11.47 0.86
CA SER A 64 5.27 -12.30 0.79
C SER A 64 4.94 -12.81 -0.62
N LYS A 65 5.55 -12.25 -1.67
CA LYS A 65 5.31 -12.62 -3.09
C LYS A 65 3.84 -12.62 -3.50
N ILE A 66 3.00 -11.85 -2.81
CA ILE A 66 1.58 -11.72 -3.15
C ILE A 66 1.40 -10.74 -4.30
N ARG A 67 0.39 -10.97 -5.14
CA ARG A 67 -0.03 -9.98 -6.13
C ARG A 67 -0.65 -8.80 -5.37
N SER A 68 -0.08 -7.63 -5.55
CA SER A 68 -0.50 -6.41 -4.84
C SER A 68 -0.45 -5.22 -5.78
N ALA A 69 -1.28 -4.21 -5.48
CA ALA A 69 -1.19 -2.87 -6.05
C ALA A 69 -0.98 -1.86 -4.92
N PHE A 70 -0.30 -0.76 -5.22
CA PHE A 70 -0.22 0.40 -4.35
C PHE A 70 -1.21 1.45 -4.85
N TYR A 71 -1.90 2.12 -3.94
CA TYR A 71 -2.73 3.27 -4.27
C TYR A 71 -2.54 4.34 -3.22
N LEU A 72 -2.13 5.53 -3.64
CA LEU A 72 -2.09 6.70 -2.77
C LEU A 72 -3.49 7.29 -2.68
N LEU A 73 -4.17 7.11 -1.54
CA LEU A 73 -5.48 7.68 -1.31
C LEU A 73 -5.36 9.16 -0.92
N GLU A 74 -6.12 10.00 -1.61
CA GLU A 74 -6.21 11.45 -1.41
C GLU A 74 -7.68 11.86 -1.25
N LYS A 75 -7.92 13.07 -0.72
CA LYS A 75 -9.29 13.56 -0.48
C LYS A 75 -10.13 13.63 -1.77
N THR A 76 -9.50 13.97 -2.89
CA THR A 76 -10.14 14.10 -4.20
C THR A 76 -10.65 12.78 -4.77
N ASP A 77 -10.23 11.64 -4.21
CA ASP A 77 -10.69 10.32 -4.68
C ASP A 77 -12.12 9.98 -4.24
N GLY A 78 -12.64 10.66 -3.22
CA GLY A 78 -14.00 10.45 -2.69
C GLY A 78 -15.07 11.34 -3.32
N GLU A 79 -14.71 12.19 -4.28
CA GLU A 79 -15.59 13.23 -4.87
C GLU A 79 -16.20 12.80 -6.23
N LEU A 80 -16.33 11.49 -6.48
CA LEU A 80 -16.86 10.92 -7.73
C LEU A 80 -18.39 10.70 -7.70
#